data_AF-A0A831XLF5-F1
#
_entry.id   AF-A0A831XLF5-F1
#
_cell.length_a   1.000
_cell.length_b   1.000
_cell.length_c   1.000
_cell.angle_alpha   90.00
_cell.angle_beta   90.00
_cell.angle_gamma   90.00
#
_symmetry.space_group_name_H-M   'P 1'
#
loop_
_entity.id
_entity.type
_entity.pdbx_description
1 polymer ?
#
loop_
_entity_poly.entity_id
_entity_poly.type
_entity_poly.pdbx_seq_one_letter_code
_entity_poly.pdbx_strand_id
1 'polypeptide(L)'
;MSKQNPFIETILSQDPVVRNRPFRALCEQMSTDELLETCEQLEQFRRSSDNLYERVRACLFLYAAHRFFLMEAPDVRDAGYIPYEGYADLLVRRFEEAIDAFRAHEAQNGPNGAILSALAECYHHLSFQTLTDQVRRSVRASLGNRWMFRVGHAEDHPIRIQPELLERPEGTVLYPILVERTPVRLDLSHSGWSDIFFLGMDFPECARVLNISVDLGVYGRDEIVEPPIESYLRVLSEPIVRLTSVDLNATKDISDLNDLFNFGNDYLGLLKAGVIASGFIPPSFEGTNQALGAILARIVGPGMGIELVTKVNDIPKGSRLAVSTNLLASIVSVFMRATGQTATLEGALREPERRLVASRAILGEWLGGSGGGWQDSGGVWPGLKVIEGAVATENDPEYGISKG
;
A
#
# COMPACT_ATOMS: atom_id res chain seq x y z
N MET A 1 -27.07 -27.41 -23.44
CA MET A 1 -25.70 -27.08 -23.02
C MET A 1 -25.77 -25.67 -22.46
N SER A 2 -25.55 -25.49 -21.15
CA SER A 2 -25.49 -24.14 -20.58
C SER A 2 -24.41 -23.37 -21.35
N LYS A 3 -24.75 -22.22 -21.93
CA LYS A 3 -23.75 -21.35 -22.57
C LYS A 3 -22.75 -20.99 -21.48
N GLN A 4 -21.47 -21.25 -21.73
CA GLN A 4 -20.40 -20.89 -20.81
C GLN A 4 -20.40 -19.36 -20.64
N ASN A 5 -20.39 -18.89 -19.39
CA ASN A 5 -20.38 -17.46 -19.09
C ASN A 5 -19.17 -16.78 -19.76
N PRO A 6 -19.38 -15.83 -20.69
CA PRO A 6 -18.29 -15.26 -21.48
C PRO A 6 -17.35 -14.39 -20.65
N PHE A 7 -17.79 -13.86 -19.50
CA PHE A 7 -16.92 -13.14 -18.57
C PHE A 7 -15.94 -14.11 -17.91
N ILE A 8 -16.43 -15.22 -17.37
CA ILE A 8 -15.61 -16.25 -16.75
C ILE A 8 -14.63 -16.86 -17.78
N GLU A 9 -15.10 -17.14 -19.00
CA GLU A 9 -14.26 -17.61 -20.10
C GLU A 9 -13.11 -16.62 -20.40
N THR A 10 -13.41 -15.32 -20.44
CA THR A 10 -12.42 -14.26 -20.66
C THR A 10 -11.42 -14.13 -19.51
N ILE A 11 -11.87 -14.40 -18.28
CA ILE A 11 -11.02 -14.34 -17.08
C ILE A 11 -10.03 -15.51 -17.07
N LEU A 12 -10.51 -16.74 -17.32
CA LEU A 12 -9.71 -17.96 -17.17
C LEU A 12 -8.84 -18.30 -18.39
N SER A 13 -9.22 -17.85 -19.59
CA SER A 13 -8.54 -18.25 -20.81
C SER A 13 -7.09 -17.77 -20.88
N GLN A 14 -6.19 -18.66 -21.29
CA GLN A 14 -4.80 -18.34 -21.64
C GLN A 14 -4.65 -17.97 -23.11
N ASP A 15 -5.67 -18.17 -23.95
CA ASP A 15 -5.65 -17.75 -25.35
C ASP A 15 -5.83 -16.22 -25.44
N PRO A 16 -4.84 -15.48 -25.97
CA PRO A 16 -4.95 -14.02 -26.12
C PRO A 16 -6.18 -13.57 -26.91
N VAL A 17 -6.65 -14.36 -27.88
CA VAL A 17 -7.83 -14.03 -28.70
C VAL A 17 -9.10 -14.01 -27.84
N VAL A 18 -9.20 -14.92 -26.87
CA VAL A 18 -10.35 -15.03 -25.95
C VAL A 18 -10.18 -14.07 -24.77
N ARG A 19 -8.97 -13.95 -24.22
CA ARG A 19 -8.65 -13.13 -23.05
C ARG A 19 -8.75 -11.62 -23.31
N ASN A 20 -8.38 -11.17 -24.51
CA ASN A 20 -8.28 -9.74 -24.85
C ASN A 20 -9.51 -9.22 -25.61
N ARG A 21 -10.66 -9.87 -25.46
CA ARG A 21 -11.93 -9.40 -26.05
C ARG A 21 -12.37 -8.10 -25.36
N PRO A 22 -12.82 -7.07 -26.11
CA PRO A 22 -13.35 -5.86 -25.52
C PRO A 22 -14.59 -6.17 -24.67
N PHE A 23 -14.60 -5.72 -23.42
CA PHE A 23 -15.72 -5.96 -22.49
C PHE A 23 -17.07 -5.50 -23.07
N ARG A 24 -17.10 -4.31 -23.70
CA ARG A 24 -18.26 -3.79 -24.41
C ARG A 24 -18.84 -4.75 -25.44
N ALA A 25 -17.98 -5.39 -26.23
CA ALA A 25 -18.42 -6.33 -27.27
C ALA A 25 -19.05 -7.60 -26.68
N LEU A 26 -18.70 -7.97 -25.44
CA LEU A 26 -19.34 -9.09 -24.73
C LEU A 26 -20.73 -8.68 -24.23
N CYS A 27 -20.87 -7.48 -23.67
CA CYS A 27 -22.14 -6.98 -23.14
C CYS A 27 -23.17 -6.66 -24.22
N GLU A 28 -22.76 -6.07 -25.36
CA GLU A 28 -23.68 -5.69 -26.45
C GLU A 28 -24.38 -6.89 -27.13
N GLN A 29 -23.93 -8.13 -26.84
CA GLN A 29 -24.54 -9.37 -27.35
C GLN A 29 -25.64 -9.93 -26.43
N MET A 30 -25.88 -9.30 -25.28
CA MET A 30 -26.80 -9.79 -24.26
C MET A 30 -27.99 -8.84 -24.09
N SER A 31 -29.17 -9.41 -23.82
CA SER A 31 -30.25 -8.63 -23.21
C SER A 31 -29.91 -8.24 -21.77
N THR A 32 -30.67 -7.31 -21.19
CA THR A 32 -30.53 -6.93 -19.78
C THR A 32 -30.67 -8.14 -18.84
N ASP A 33 -31.68 -8.99 -19.06
CA ASP A 33 -31.89 -10.22 -18.28
C ASP A 33 -30.71 -11.20 -18.42
N GLU A 34 -30.20 -11.39 -19.63
CA GLU A 34 -29.02 -12.25 -19.87
C GLU A 34 -27.78 -11.70 -19.18
N LEU A 35 -27.60 -10.37 -19.16
CA LEU A 35 -26.47 -9.72 -18.49
C LEU A 35 -26.58 -9.82 -16.96
N LEU A 36 -27.77 -9.69 -16.38
CA LEU A 36 -28.02 -9.91 -14.95
C LEU A 36 -27.71 -11.36 -14.55
N GLU A 37 -28.19 -12.35 -15.32
CA GLU A 37 -27.86 -13.76 -15.08
C GLU A 37 -26.35 -14.03 -15.22
N THR A 38 -25.71 -13.42 -16.20
CA THR A 38 -24.25 -13.50 -16.39
C THR A 38 -23.51 -12.90 -15.19
N CYS A 39 -24.00 -11.79 -14.63
CA CYS A 39 -23.43 -11.17 -13.44
C CYS A 39 -23.61 -12.03 -12.18
N GLU A 40 -24.78 -12.67 -12.01
CA GLU A 40 -25.04 -13.62 -10.92
C GLU A 40 -24.03 -14.77 -10.92
N GLN A 41 -23.83 -15.40 -12.08
CA GLN A 41 -22.85 -16.48 -12.23
C GLN A 41 -21.42 -16.00 -11.99
N LEU A 42 -21.07 -14.79 -12.44
CA LEU A 42 -19.75 -14.20 -12.23
C LEU A 42 -19.49 -13.90 -10.74
N GLU A 43 -20.51 -13.47 -10.01
CA GLU A 43 -20.42 -13.22 -8.56
C GLU A 43 -20.25 -14.52 -7.77
N GLN A 44 -20.94 -15.59 -8.15
CA GLN A 44 -20.70 -16.92 -7.58
C GLN A 44 -19.27 -17.38 -7.84
N PHE A 45 -18.78 -17.21 -9.07
CA PHE A 45 -17.39 -17.48 -9.42
C PHE A 45 -16.41 -16.68 -8.56
N ARG A 46 -16.62 -15.36 -8.40
CA ARG A 46 -15.80 -14.48 -7.56
C ARG A 46 -15.71 -14.97 -6.11
N ARG A 47 -16.81 -15.47 -5.54
CA ARG A 47 -16.83 -16.01 -4.17
C ARG A 47 -16.13 -17.35 -4.04
N SER A 48 -16.13 -18.17 -5.10
CA SER A 48 -15.53 -19.51 -5.08
C SER A 48 -14.07 -19.58 -5.54
N SER A 49 -13.58 -18.58 -6.28
CA SER A 49 -12.21 -18.60 -6.81
C SER A 49 -11.20 -18.34 -5.69
N ASP A 50 -10.16 -19.17 -5.64
CA ASP A 50 -9.01 -18.98 -4.74
C ASP A 50 -7.94 -18.05 -5.34
N ASN A 51 -8.01 -17.79 -6.66
CA ASN A 51 -7.04 -16.97 -7.36
C ASN A 51 -7.37 -15.47 -7.22
N LEU A 52 -6.39 -14.69 -6.75
CA LEU A 52 -6.57 -13.25 -6.50
C LEU A 52 -7.01 -12.49 -7.76
N TYR A 53 -6.38 -12.74 -8.91
CA TYR A 53 -6.64 -12.03 -10.15
C TYR A 53 -8.00 -12.34 -10.73
N GLU A 54 -8.40 -13.60 -10.65
CA GLU A 54 -9.73 -14.02 -11.07
C GLU A 54 -10.82 -13.28 -10.29
N ARG A 55 -10.66 -13.19 -8.96
CA ARG A 55 -11.59 -12.43 -8.10
C ARG A 55 -11.60 -10.94 -8.42
N VAL A 56 -10.44 -10.31 -8.59
CA VAL A 56 -10.32 -8.88 -8.89
C VAL A 56 -10.89 -8.57 -10.28
N ARG A 57 -10.57 -9.36 -11.30
CA ARG A 57 -11.14 -9.20 -12.64
C ARG A 57 -12.65 -9.40 -12.63
N ALA A 58 -13.15 -10.37 -11.85
CA ALA A 58 -14.59 -10.54 -11.65
C ALA A 58 -15.23 -9.32 -11.00
N CYS A 59 -14.65 -8.75 -9.92
CA CYS A 59 -15.12 -7.48 -9.34
C CYS A 59 -15.18 -6.36 -10.38
N LEU A 60 -14.13 -6.20 -11.19
CA LEU A 60 -14.07 -5.12 -12.19
C LEU A 60 -15.08 -5.31 -13.33
N PHE A 61 -15.33 -6.56 -13.74
CA PHE A 61 -16.37 -6.89 -14.73
C PHE A 61 -17.76 -6.65 -14.15
N LEU A 62 -18.00 -7.03 -12.88
CA LEU A 62 -19.25 -6.72 -12.18
C LEU A 62 -19.45 -5.21 -12.07
N TYR A 63 -18.44 -4.46 -11.61
CA TYR A 63 -18.46 -3.00 -11.58
C TYR A 63 -18.83 -2.42 -12.95
N ALA A 64 -18.13 -2.83 -14.01
CA ALA A 64 -18.35 -2.29 -15.34
C ALA A 64 -19.73 -2.64 -15.90
N ALA A 65 -20.22 -3.87 -15.70
CA ALA A 65 -21.55 -4.31 -16.10
C ALA A 65 -22.63 -3.46 -15.42
N HIS A 66 -22.55 -3.31 -14.10
CA HIS A 66 -23.52 -2.52 -13.34
C HIS A 66 -23.48 -1.05 -13.75
N ARG A 67 -22.29 -0.44 -13.77
CA ARG A 67 -22.13 1.00 -13.96
C ARG A 67 -22.43 1.50 -15.37
N PHE A 68 -22.03 0.75 -16.40
CA PHE A 68 -22.00 1.24 -17.78
C PHE A 68 -22.99 0.54 -18.72
N PHE A 69 -23.58 -0.58 -18.31
CA PHE A 69 -24.51 -1.34 -19.15
C PHE A 69 -25.88 -1.48 -18.49
N LEU A 70 -25.94 -2.06 -17.29
CA LEU A 70 -27.22 -2.28 -16.59
C LEU A 70 -27.88 -0.96 -16.16
N MET A 71 -27.12 0.02 -15.66
CA MET A 71 -27.67 1.34 -15.33
C MET A 71 -28.17 2.12 -16.55
N GLU A 72 -27.64 1.85 -17.74
CA GLU A 72 -28.02 2.53 -18.99
C GLU A 72 -29.06 1.71 -19.78
N ALA A 73 -29.53 0.59 -19.23
CA ALA A 73 -30.46 -0.31 -19.90
C ALA A 73 -31.88 0.31 -19.91
N PRO A 74 -32.59 0.30 -21.05
CA PRO A 74 -33.85 1.02 -21.22
C PRO A 74 -35.02 0.45 -20.38
N ASP A 75 -34.90 -0.79 -19.94
CA ASP A 75 -35.86 -1.52 -19.11
C ASP A 75 -35.57 -1.40 -17.60
N VAL A 76 -34.47 -0.74 -17.23
CA VAL A 76 -34.13 -0.45 -15.83
C VAL A 76 -34.64 0.94 -15.45
N ARG A 77 -35.26 1.06 -14.28
CA ARG A 77 -35.70 2.35 -13.74
C ARG A 77 -34.52 3.12 -13.16
N ASP A 78 -34.32 4.37 -13.57
CA ASP A 78 -33.20 5.21 -13.07
C ASP A 78 -33.18 5.39 -11.55
N ALA A 79 -34.37 5.57 -10.95
CA ALA A 79 -34.54 5.86 -9.54
C ALA A 79 -35.01 4.63 -8.75
N GLY A 80 -34.58 4.54 -7.50
CA GLY A 80 -34.99 3.50 -6.57
C GLY A 80 -34.56 3.79 -5.14
N TYR A 81 -34.84 2.86 -4.25
CA TYR A 81 -34.47 2.94 -2.84
C TYR A 81 -33.13 2.26 -2.60
N ILE A 82 -32.26 2.89 -1.80
CA ILE A 82 -31.02 2.30 -1.32
C ILE A 82 -31.24 1.85 0.14
N PRO A 83 -31.15 0.54 0.44
CA PRO A 83 -31.21 0.02 1.80
C PRO A 83 -30.19 0.70 2.71
N TYR A 84 -30.67 1.27 3.81
CA TYR A 84 -29.82 1.95 4.80
C TYR A 84 -28.72 1.05 5.35
N GLU A 85 -29.00 -0.23 5.62
CA GLU A 85 -28.02 -1.19 6.14
C GLU A 85 -26.83 -1.35 5.18
N GLY A 86 -27.08 -1.59 3.89
CA GLY A 86 -26.02 -1.69 2.90
C GLY A 86 -25.24 -0.38 2.71
N TYR A 87 -25.91 0.78 2.81
CA TYR A 87 -25.23 2.08 2.76
C TYR A 87 -24.33 2.30 3.98
N ALA A 88 -24.79 1.93 5.18
CA ALA A 88 -23.99 2.03 6.40
C ALA A 88 -22.75 1.13 6.33
N ASP A 89 -22.89 -0.11 5.85
CA ASP A 89 -21.78 -1.04 5.67
C ASP A 89 -20.77 -0.53 4.62
N LEU A 90 -21.24 0.05 3.51
CA LEU A 90 -20.38 0.70 2.51
C LEU A 90 -19.51 1.81 3.13
N LEU A 91 -20.10 2.68 3.96
CA LEU A 91 -19.37 3.79 4.60
C LEU A 91 -18.27 3.31 5.55
N VAL A 92 -18.47 2.18 6.22
CA VAL A 92 -17.49 1.57 7.13
C VAL A 92 -16.61 0.51 6.45
N ARG A 93 -16.59 0.47 5.12
CA ARG A 93 -15.75 -0.42 4.28
C ARG A 93 -16.03 -1.92 4.48
N ARG A 94 -17.27 -2.27 4.82
CA ARG A 94 -17.79 -3.65 4.86
C ARG A 94 -18.45 -3.99 3.52
N PHE A 95 -17.63 -4.06 2.47
CA PHE A 95 -18.17 -4.12 1.11
C PHE A 95 -18.86 -5.44 0.79
N GLU A 96 -18.43 -6.57 1.36
CA GLU A 96 -19.09 -7.86 1.14
C GLU A 96 -20.49 -7.87 1.74
N GLU A 97 -20.65 -7.36 2.97
CA GLU A 97 -21.94 -7.22 3.63
C GLU A 97 -22.86 -6.23 2.90
N ALA A 98 -22.30 -5.11 2.41
CA ALA A 98 -23.04 -4.16 1.60
C ALA A 98 -23.53 -4.78 0.28
N ILE A 99 -22.69 -5.56 -0.41
CA ILE A 99 -23.07 -6.29 -1.63
C ILE A 99 -24.21 -7.27 -1.33
N ASP A 100 -24.11 -8.04 -0.25
CA ASP A 100 -25.15 -8.99 0.15
C ASP A 100 -26.49 -8.28 0.41
N ALA A 101 -26.46 -7.13 1.11
CA ALA A 101 -27.67 -6.33 1.37
C ALA A 101 -28.29 -5.76 0.07
N PHE A 102 -27.47 -5.23 -0.85
CA PHE A 102 -27.97 -4.66 -2.10
C PHE A 102 -28.49 -5.73 -3.06
N ARG A 103 -27.82 -6.88 -3.18
CA ARG A 103 -28.28 -8.01 -3.99
C ARG A 103 -29.55 -8.65 -3.44
N ALA A 104 -29.67 -8.74 -2.11
CA ALA A 104 -30.91 -9.21 -1.49
C ALA A 104 -32.09 -8.27 -1.80
N HIS A 105 -31.85 -6.96 -1.85
CA HIS A 105 -32.87 -5.99 -2.23
C HIS A 105 -33.23 -6.08 -3.73
N GLU A 106 -32.23 -6.21 -4.61
CA GLU A 106 -32.42 -6.43 -6.05
C GLU A 106 -33.27 -7.68 -6.32
N ALA A 107 -32.95 -8.79 -5.67
CA ALA A 107 -33.68 -10.05 -5.83
C ALA A 107 -35.18 -9.95 -5.43
N GLN A 108 -35.50 -9.06 -4.48
CA GLN A 108 -36.88 -8.88 -3.98
C GLN A 108 -37.68 -7.86 -4.81
N ASN A 109 -37.04 -6.80 -5.29
CA ASN A 109 -37.72 -5.62 -5.85
C ASN A 109 -37.43 -5.40 -7.35
N GLY A 110 -36.53 -6.21 -7.91
CA GLY A 110 -35.97 -6.04 -9.24
C GLY A 110 -34.86 -4.99 -9.29
N PRO A 111 -34.11 -4.94 -10.40
CA PRO A 111 -33.03 -3.98 -10.61
C PRO A 111 -33.58 -2.55 -10.75
N ASN A 112 -32.82 -1.59 -10.25
CA ASN A 112 -33.02 -0.16 -10.47
C ASN A 112 -31.68 0.56 -10.39
N GLY A 113 -31.58 1.75 -10.98
CA GLY A 113 -30.34 2.52 -11.09
C GLY A 113 -29.70 2.85 -9.74
N ALA A 114 -30.49 3.04 -8.68
CA ALA A 114 -29.95 3.31 -7.35
C ALA A 114 -29.19 2.11 -6.77
N ILE A 115 -29.75 0.90 -6.88
CA ILE A 115 -29.12 -0.34 -6.40
C ILE A 115 -27.94 -0.73 -7.29
N LEU A 116 -28.08 -0.63 -8.62
CA LEU A 116 -26.99 -0.94 -9.54
C LEU A 116 -25.80 0.01 -9.35
N SER A 117 -26.05 1.29 -9.08
CA SER A 117 -25.00 2.24 -8.71
C SER A 117 -24.33 1.88 -7.39
N ALA A 118 -25.09 1.44 -6.39
CA ALA A 118 -24.54 1.04 -5.10
C ALA A 118 -23.69 -0.24 -5.22
N LEU A 119 -24.15 -1.24 -5.98
CA LEU A 119 -23.39 -2.44 -6.30
C LEU A 119 -22.11 -2.12 -7.07
N ALA A 120 -22.18 -1.23 -8.06
CA ALA A 120 -21.02 -0.78 -8.80
C ALA A 120 -19.95 -0.19 -7.86
N GLU A 121 -20.32 0.75 -6.99
CA GLU A 121 -19.40 1.34 -6.01
C GLU A 121 -18.79 0.29 -5.06
N CYS A 122 -19.61 -0.64 -4.55
CA CYS A 122 -19.11 -1.73 -3.71
C CYS A 122 -18.10 -2.62 -4.43
N TYR A 123 -18.39 -3.08 -5.65
CA TYR A 123 -17.48 -3.91 -6.43
C TYR A 123 -16.19 -3.19 -6.80
N HIS A 124 -16.29 -1.89 -7.10
CA HIS A 124 -15.13 -1.04 -7.36
C HIS A 124 -14.23 -0.99 -6.13
N HIS A 125 -14.76 -0.62 -4.97
CA HIS A 125 -13.97 -0.52 -3.74
C HIS A 125 -13.44 -1.87 -3.26
N LEU A 126 -14.23 -2.93 -3.36
CA LEU A 126 -13.82 -4.28 -3.00
C LEU A 126 -12.63 -4.76 -3.85
N SER A 127 -12.57 -4.39 -5.14
CA SER A 127 -11.44 -4.75 -5.99
C SER A 127 -10.11 -4.20 -5.44
N PHE A 128 -10.06 -2.92 -5.05
CA PHE A 128 -8.85 -2.30 -4.49
C PHE A 128 -8.56 -2.74 -3.05
N GLN A 129 -9.59 -3.01 -2.25
CA GLN A 129 -9.38 -3.58 -0.91
C GLN A 129 -8.74 -4.96 -1.02
N THR A 130 -9.24 -5.82 -1.90
CA THR A 130 -8.70 -7.17 -2.12
C THR A 130 -7.22 -7.12 -2.51
N LEU A 131 -6.86 -6.18 -3.38
CA LEU A 131 -5.47 -5.96 -3.81
C LEU A 131 -4.59 -5.44 -2.66
N THR A 132 -5.10 -4.48 -1.88
CA THR A 132 -4.39 -3.92 -0.71
C THR A 132 -4.15 -5.00 0.36
N ASP A 133 -5.14 -5.86 0.59
CA ASP A 133 -5.04 -6.94 1.55
C ASP A 133 -4.02 -8.01 1.13
N GLN A 134 -3.90 -8.27 -0.17
CA GLN A 134 -2.82 -9.13 -0.68
C GLN A 134 -1.45 -8.52 -0.38
N VAL A 135 -1.23 -7.23 -0.69
CA VAL A 135 0.06 -6.58 -0.41
C VAL A 135 0.41 -6.68 1.08
N ARG A 136 -0.56 -6.41 1.97
CA ARG A 136 -0.39 -6.58 3.41
C ARG A 136 -0.02 -8.02 3.79
N ARG A 137 -0.67 -9.01 3.18
CA ARG A 137 -0.37 -10.44 3.39
C ARG A 137 1.04 -10.81 2.94
N SER A 138 1.48 -10.34 1.78
CA SER A 138 2.81 -10.65 1.22
C SER A 138 3.91 -9.98 2.03
N VAL A 139 3.72 -8.73 2.46
CA VAL A 139 4.63 -8.05 3.39
C VAL A 139 4.70 -8.78 4.73
N ARG A 140 3.56 -9.23 5.27
CA ARG A 140 3.48 -9.99 6.54
C ARG A 140 4.21 -11.34 6.44
N ALA A 141 4.15 -12.00 5.30
CA ALA A 141 4.80 -13.30 5.08
C ALA A 141 6.33 -13.19 4.99
N SER A 142 6.83 -12.04 4.52
CA SER A 142 8.26 -11.73 4.39
C SER A 142 9.03 -11.91 5.71
N LEU A 143 10.22 -12.52 5.61
CA LEU A 143 11.08 -12.78 6.75
C LEU A 143 11.55 -11.45 7.36
N GLY A 144 11.42 -11.32 8.69
CA GLY A 144 11.77 -10.08 9.41
C GLY A 144 10.59 -9.13 9.68
N ASN A 145 9.45 -9.29 9.00
CA ASN A 145 8.24 -8.48 9.24
C ASN A 145 7.21 -9.13 10.16
N ARG A 146 7.24 -10.47 10.31
CA ARG A 146 6.19 -11.24 11.00
C ARG A 146 5.81 -10.73 12.39
N TRP A 147 6.79 -10.24 13.16
CA TRP A 147 6.56 -9.75 14.53
C TRP A 147 5.71 -8.47 14.56
N MET A 148 5.82 -7.60 13.55
CA MET A 148 5.05 -6.35 13.42
C MET A 148 3.55 -6.60 13.24
N PHE A 149 3.15 -7.83 12.91
CA PHE A 149 1.75 -8.23 12.73
C PHE A 149 1.27 -9.19 13.82
N ARG A 150 2.07 -9.40 14.88
CA ARG A 150 1.77 -10.36 15.95
C ARG A 150 1.88 -9.75 17.36
N VAL A 151 2.66 -8.69 17.52
CA VAL A 151 2.78 -8.03 18.83
C VAL A 151 1.44 -7.41 19.22
N GLY A 152 0.86 -7.93 20.30
CA GLY A 152 -0.45 -7.49 20.79
C GLY A 152 -0.38 -6.42 21.87
N HIS A 153 0.71 -6.39 22.64
CA HIS A 153 0.88 -5.49 23.79
C HIS A 153 2.22 -4.77 23.79
N ALA A 154 2.26 -3.58 24.37
CA ALA A 154 3.46 -2.76 24.51
C ALA A 154 4.62 -3.53 25.14
N GLU A 155 4.37 -4.31 26.20
CA GLU A 155 5.41 -5.07 26.93
C GLU A 155 6.15 -6.09 26.06
N ASP A 156 5.44 -6.67 25.08
CA ASP A 156 5.96 -7.66 24.15
C ASP A 156 6.73 -7.02 22.97
N HIS A 157 6.85 -5.69 22.94
CA HIS A 157 7.53 -4.99 21.85
C HIS A 157 9.00 -5.40 21.79
N PRO A 158 9.49 -6.01 20.69
CA PRO A 158 10.79 -6.66 20.68
C PRO A 158 11.96 -5.68 20.51
N ILE A 159 11.73 -4.52 19.88
CA ILE A 159 12.80 -3.57 19.56
C ILE A 159 13.03 -2.54 20.68
N ARG A 160 14.25 -2.02 20.77
CA ARG A 160 14.67 -0.93 21.66
C ARG A 160 15.50 0.08 20.90
N ILE A 161 15.45 1.34 21.30
CA ILE A 161 16.42 2.33 20.84
C ILE A 161 17.83 1.90 21.27
N GLN A 162 18.79 2.01 20.35
CA GLN A 162 20.19 1.70 20.61
C GLN A 162 20.76 2.65 21.69
N PRO A 163 21.58 2.15 22.65
CA PRO A 163 22.13 2.95 23.74
C PRO A 163 22.86 4.21 23.28
N GLU A 164 23.53 4.15 22.13
CA GLU A 164 24.29 5.25 21.52
C GLU A 164 23.42 6.48 21.24
N LEU A 165 22.10 6.32 21.06
CA LEU A 165 21.16 7.42 20.86
C LEU A 165 20.56 7.96 22.17
N LEU A 166 20.78 7.26 23.29
CA LEU A 166 20.34 7.64 24.64
C LEU A 166 21.46 8.31 25.44
N GLU A 167 22.71 8.14 25.03
CA GLU A 167 23.86 8.77 25.67
C GLU A 167 24.09 10.18 25.12
N ARG A 168 23.98 11.18 25.99
CA ARG A 168 24.31 12.56 25.64
C ARG A 168 25.83 12.74 25.67
N PRO A 169 26.43 13.29 24.60
CA PRO A 169 27.85 13.61 24.63
C PRO A 169 28.19 14.59 25.78
N GLU A 170 29.42 14.54 26.26
CA GLU A 170 29.87 15.41 27.34
C GLU A 170 29.74 16.89 26.96
N GLY A 171 29.17 17.70 27.84
CA GLY A 171 28.98 19.14 27.63
C GLY A 171 27.78 19.54 26.76
N THR A 172 26.94 18.59 26.31
CA THR A 172 25.69 18.90 25.61
C THR A 172 24.45 18.40 26.36
N VAL A 173 23.37 19.17 26.26
CA VAL A 173 22.03 18.78 26.75
C VAL A 173 21.22 18.02 25.69
N LEU A 174 21.73 17.95 24.45
CA LEU A 174 21.05 17.35 23.31
C LEU A 174 21.46 15.89 23.13
N TYR A 175 20.49 15.06 22.76
CA TYR A 175 20.76 13.69 22.31
C TYR A 175 21.40 13.68 20.91
N PRO A 176 22.17 12.63 20.58
CA PRO A 176 22.67 12.41 19.23
C PRO A 176 21.55 12.37 18.19
N ILE A 177 21.87 12.79 16.96
CA ILE A 177 20.96 12.75 15.82
C ILE A 177 21.49 11.71 14.84
N LEU A 178 20.68 10.71 14.56
CA LEU A 178 20.95 9.75 13.50
C LEU A 178 20.45 10.31 12.17
N VAL A 179 21.27 10.20 11.12
CA VAL A 179 20.95 10.74 9.79
C VAL A 179 20.99 9.63 8.75
N GLU A 180 19.91 9.49 7.98
CA GLU A 180 19.86 8.67 6.78
C GLU A 180 19.78 9.60 5.56
N ARG A 181 20.65 9.36 4.57
CA ARG A 181 20.65 10.07 3.29
C ARG A 181 20.38 9.07 2.17
N THR A 182 19.40 9.36 1.32
CA THR A 182 18.90 8.40 0.34
C THR A 182 18.84 9.05 -1.05
N PRO A 183 19.39 8.40 -2.10
CA PRO A 183 19.25 8.88 -3.46
C PRO A 183 17.80 8.73 -3.93
N VAL A 184 17.45 9.45 -5.01
CA VAL A 184 16.19 9.18 -5.73
C VAL A 184 16.39 8.09 -6.78
N ARG A 185 15.29 7.51 -7.25
CA ARG A 185 15.30 6.59 -8.39
C ARG A 185 14.92 7.33 -9.68
N LEU A 186 15.76 7.23 -10.72
CA LEU A 186 15.45 7.65 -12.09
C LEU A 186 15.10 6.43 -12.95
N ASP A 187 14.00 6.52 -13.71
CA ASP A 187 13.57 5.46 -14.64
C ASP A 187 14.25 5.70 -15.99
N LEU A 188 14.99 4.72 -16.50
CA LEU A 188 15.65 4.83 -17.79
C LEU A 188 14.84 4.18 -18.91
N SER A 189 13.97 3.22 -18.59
CA SER A 189 13.24 2.47 -19.61
C SER A 189 11.79 2.94 -19.77
N HIS A 190 11.17 3.49 -18.72
CA HIS A 190 9.71 3.76 -18.61
C HIS A 190 8.83 2.49 -18.71
N SER A 191 9.31 1.45 -19.40
CA SER A 191 8.79 0.10 -19.59
C SER A 191 7.27 0.00 -19.76
N GLY A 192 6.61 1.02 -20.31
CA GLY A 192 5.15 1.05 -20.45
C GLY A 192 4.37 0.80 -19.16
N TRP A 193 4.87 1.25 -18.00
CA TRP A 193 4.29 0.96 -16.67
C TRP A 193 4.29 -0.51 -16.28
N SER A 194 5.32 -1.25 -16.71
CA SER A 194 5.49 -2.66 -16.32
C SER A 194 5.77 -2.87 -14.82
N ASP A 195 5.92 -1.77 -14.08
CA ASP A 195 6.16 -1.70 -12.64
C ASP A 195 4.89 -1.68 -11.79
N ILE A 196 3.72 -1.79 -12.41
CA ILE A 196 2.47 -1.98 -11.67
C ILE A 196 2.53 -3.35 -10.98
N PHE A 197 2.34 -3.39 -9.65
CA PHE A 197 2.31 -4.63 -8.86
C PHE A 197 1.44 -5.69 -9.52
N PHE A 198 0.31 -5.26 -10.09
CA PHE A 198 -0.65 -6.17 -10.66
C PHE A 198 -0.20 -6.83 -11.96
N LEU A 199 0.57 -6.10 -12.76
CA LEU A 199 1.20 -6.71 -13.92
C LEU A 199 2.26 -7.72 -13.48
N GLY A 200 3.05 -7.39 -12.45
CA GLY A 200 4.06 -8.31 -11.90
C GLY A 200 3.47 -9.64 -11.43
N MET A 201 2.32 -9.59 -10.76
CA MET A 201 1.69 -10.80 -10.22
C MET A 201 0.89 -11.62 -11.24
N ASP A 202 0.36 -11.01 -12.32
CA ASP A 202 -0.41 -11.74 -13.37
C ASP A 202 0.44 -12.10 -14.60
N PHE A 203 1.44 -11.27 -14.93
CA PHE A 203 2.31 -11.45 -16.09
C PHE A 203 3.78 -11.08 -15.76
N PRO A 204 4.43 -11.81 -14.83
CA PRO A 204 5.78 -11.51 -14.33
C PRO A 204 6.84 -11.45 -15.43
N GLU A 205 6.68 -12.22 -16.51
CA GLU A 205 7.62 -12.28 -17.63
C GLU A 205 7.73 -10.95 -18.40
N CYS A 206 6.70 -10.10 -18.31
CA CYS A 206 6.69 -8.76 -18.90
C CYS A 206 6.94 -7.64 -17.88
N ALA A 207 7.03 -7.96 -16.59
CA ALA A 207 7.34 -6.99 -15.55
C ALA A 207 8.84 -6.75 -15.50
N ARG A 208 9.33 -5.68 -16.15
CA ARG A 208 10.77 -5.43 -16.25
C ARG A 208 11.10 -3.95 -16.35
N VAL A 209 11.98 -3.47 -15.48
CA VAL A 209 12.44 -2.08 -15.47
C VAL A 209 13.96 -1.97 -15.43
N LEU A 210 14.47 -0.88 -15.98
CA LEU A 210 15.85 -0.45 -15.85
C LEU A 210 15.87 0.91 -15.17
N ASN A 211 16.39 0.97 -13.94
CA ASN A 211 16.46 2.22 -13.18
C ASN A 211 17.85 2.46 -12.59
N ILE A 212 18.12 3.71 -12.23
CA ILE A 212 19.37 4.14 -11.62
C ILE A 212 19.09 4.97 -10.36
N SER A 213 19.93 4.84 -9.35
CA SER A 213 19.85 5.63 -8.12
C SER A 213 20.75 6.86 -8.29
N VAL A 214 20.19 8.04 -8.06
CA VAL A 214 20.78 9.31 -8.50
C VAL A 214 20.78 10.31 -7.36
N ASP A 215 21.95 10.91 -7.16
CA ASP A 215 22.14 12.10 -6.35
C ASP A 215 21.89 13.34 -7.22
N LEU A 216 21.32 14.39 -6.65
CA LEU A 216 20.91 15.58 -7.38
C LEU A 216 21.73 16.80 -6.95
N GLY A 217 21.87 17.73 -7.88
CA GLY A 217 22.39 19.07 -7.65
C GLY A 217 21.75 20.02 -8.65
N VAL A 218 21.47 21.25 -8.23
CA VAL A 218 20.93 22.30 -9.09
C VAL A 218 22.06 22.94 -9.88
N TYR A 219 21.98 22.81 -11.20
CA TYR A 219 22.98 23.36 -12.12
C TYR A 219 23.20 24.86 -11.90
N GLY A 220 24.47 25.25 -11.71
CA GLY A 220 24.86 26.64 -11.47
C GLY A 220 24.67 27.15 -10.04
N ARG A 221 24.06 26.35 -9.15
CA ARG A 221 23.94 26.62 -7.71
C ARG A 221 24.85 25.71 -6.89
N ASP A 222 24.78 24.41 -7.17
CA ASP A 222 25.45 23.39 -6.36
C ASP A 222 26.76 22.93 -7.04
N GLU A 223 27.85 22.86 -6.26
CA GLU A 223 29.18 22.41 -6.74
C GLU A 223 29.30 20.89 -6.81
N ILE A 224 28.51 20.18 -6.01
CA ILE A 224 28.47 18.72 -5.90
C ILE A 224 27.02 18.23 -5.96
N VAL A 225 26.84 17.00 -6.41
CA VAL A 225 25.56 16.29 -6.30
C VAL A 225 25.49 15.58 -4.94
N GLU A 226 24.33 15.62 -4.31
CA GLU A 226 24.08 14.99 -3.01
C GLU A 226 22.75 14.20 -3.02
N PRO A 227 22.59 13.20 -2.15
CA PRO A 227 21.30 12.54 -1.97
C PRO A 227 20.24 13.57 -1.57
N PRO A 228 19.14 13.71 -2.35
CA PRO A 228 18.18 14.78 -2.12
C PRO A 228 17.19 14.51 -0.99
N ILE A 229 17.18 13.29 -0.43
CA ILE A 229 16.29 12.87 0.65
C ILE A 229 17.11 12.65 1.91
N GLU A 230 16.73 13.33 2.99
CA GLU A 230 17.34 13.22 4.30
C GLU A 230 16.28 12.94 5.37
N SER A 231 16.55 11.97 6.24
CA SER A 231 15.75 11.69 7.44
C SER A 231 16.64 11.77 8.67
N TYR A 232 16.18 12.52 9.68
CA TYR A 232 16.87 12.72 10.94
C TYR A 232 16.01 12.17 12.07
N LEU A 233 16.63 11.38 12.95
CA LEU A 233 15.96 10.83 14.12
C LEU A 233 16.72 11.21 15.38
N ARG A 234 16.00 11.66 16.40
CA ARG A 234 16.54 11.87 17.75
C ARG A 234 15.55 11.49 18.82
N VAL A 235 16.07 11.22 20.01
CA VAL A 235 15.26 10.97 21.22
C VAL A 235 14.80 12.29 21.82
N LEU A 236 13.59 12.29 22.38
CA LEU A 236 13.00 13.39 23.13
C LEU A 236 12.79 13.00 24.59
N SER A 237 12.88 13.99 25.48
CA SER A 237 12.55 13.86 26.91
C SER A 237 11.04 14.02 27.20
N GLU A 238 10.19 13.74 26.21
CA GLU A 238 8.74 13.84 26.28
C GLU A 238 8.13 12.63 25.58
N PRO A 239 7.04 12.02 26.09
CA PRO A 239 6.47 10.77 25.58
C PRO A 239 5.58 10.99 24.35
N ILE A 240 6.15 11.57 23.30
CA ILE A 240 5.49 11.88 22.02
C ILE A 240 6.26 11.33 20.82
N VAL A 241 5.56 11.20 19.70
CA VAL A 241 6.19 11.08 18.37
C VAL A 241 6.02 12.42 17.66
N ARG A 242 7.09 13.20 17.57
CA ARG A 242 7.12 14.45 16.81
C ARG A 242 7.49 14.16 15.36
N LEU A 243 6.65 14.57 14.43
CA LEU A 243 6.89 14.46 12.99
C LEU A 243 7.07 15.85 12.41
N THR A 244 8.18 16.09 11.72
CA THR A 244 8.48 17.35 11.04
C THR A 244 8.86 17.08 9.60
N SER A 245 8.21 17.75 8.66
CA SER A 245 8.65 17.86 7.27
C SER A 245 9.10 19.30 7.02
N VAL A 246 10.38 19.47 6.70
CA VAL A 246 10.98 20.78 6.42
C VAL A 246 10.41 21.35 5.12
N ASP A 247 10.26 20.50 4.10
CA ASP A 247 9.76 20.86 2.77
C ASP A 247 8.27 21.25 2.77
N LEU A 248 7.45 20.62 3.62
CA LEU A 248 6.05 21.01 3.81
C LEU A 248 5.87 22.11 4.85
N ASN A 249 6.94 22.54 5.53
CA ASN A 249 6.92 23.48 6.65
C ASN A 249 5.85 23.09 7.69
N ALA A 250 5.82 21.80 8.06
CA ALA A 250 4.80 21.23 8.91
C ALA A 250 5.43 20.37 10.03
N THR A 251 4.98 20.61 11.26
CA THR A 251 5.34 19.83 12.45
C THR A 251 4.08 19.42 13.19
N LYS A 252 4.07 18.18 13.70
CA LYS A 252 2.99 17.68 14.55
C LYS A 252 3.53 16.82 15.68
N ASP A 253 3.01 17.07 16.87
CA ASP A 253 3.24 16.24 18.05
C ASP A 253 2.10 15.24 18.18
N ILE A 254 2.45 13.94 18.10
CA ILE A 254 1.49 12.85 18.22
C ILE A 254 1.63 12.24 19.60
N SER A 255 0.59 12.40 20.42
CA SER A 255 0.47 11.80 21.75
C SER A 255 -0.61 10.71 21.83
N ASP A 256 -1.46 10.60 20.80
CA ASP A 256 -2.54 9.60 20.71
C ASP A 256 -2.28 8.61 19.59
N LEU A 257 -2.57 7.33 19.86
CA LEU A 257 -2.32 6.25 18.90
C LEU A 257 -3.25 6.34 17.69
N ASN A 258 -4.51 6.75 17.85
CA ASN A 258 -5.45 6.88 16.74
C ASN A 258 -5.05 8.01 15.79
N ASP A 259 -4.43 9.07 16.31
CA ASP A 259 -3.89 10.14 15.46
C ASP A 259 -2.75 9.63 14.56
N LEU A 260 -1.90 8.72 15.05
CA LEU A 260 -0.84 8.12 14.22
C LEU A 260 -1.42 7.29 13.06
N PHE A 261 -2.52 6.57 13.27
CA PHE A 261 -3.18 5.79 12.22
C PHE A 261 -4.15 6.61 11.35
N ASN A 262 -4.40 7.88 11.68
CA ASN A 262 -5.22 8.76 10.88
C ASN A 262 -4.38 9.49 9.83
N PHE A 263 -4.28 8.91 8.63
CA PHE A 263 -3.50 9.48 7.52
C PHE A 263 -4.14 10.71 6.86
N GLY A 264 -5.44 10.97 7.09
CA GLY A 264 -6.20 12.00 6.38
C GLY A 264 -6.38 13.32 7.15
N ASN A 265 -5.95 13.39 8.41
CA ASN A 265 -6.17 14.57 9.25
C ASN A 265 -5.07 15.64 9.15
N ASP A 266 -3.98 15.37 8.41
CA ASP A 266 -2.89 16.30 8.17
C ASP A 266 -2.08 15.94 6.90
N TYR A 267 -1.07 16.75 6.57
CA TYR A 267 -0.20 16.56 5.42
C TYR A 267 1.01 15.63 5.67
N LEU A 268 1.12 15.04 6.87
CA LEU A 268 2.25 14.21 7.30
C LEU A 268 1.92 12.71 7.23
N GLY A 269 0.85 12.33 6.53
CA GLY A 269 0.42 10.92 6.38
C GLY A 269 1.54 9.98 5.91
N LEU A 270 2.43 10.43 5.02
CA LEU A 270 3.59 9.63 4.58
C LEU A 270 4.59 9.36 5.72
N LEU A 271 4.85 10.35 6.58
CA LEU A 271 5.74 10.19 7.73
C LEU A 271 5.12 9.22 8.75
N LYS A 272 3.81 9.35 9.01
CA LYS A 272 3.06 8.41 9.86
C LYS A 272 3.18 6.98 9.33
N ALA A 273 3.00 6.80 8.01
CA ALA A 273 3.13 5.51 7.37
C ALA A 273 4.55 4.95 7.47
N GLY A 274 5.58 5.79 7.35
CA GLY A 274 6.98 5.39 7.56
C GLY A 274 7.26 4.93 8.99
N VAL A 275 6.74 5.63 10.01
CA VAL A 275 6.83 5.21 11.42
C VAL A 275 6.17 3.85 11.61
N ILE A 276 4.97 3.65 11.08
CA ILE A 276 4.22 2.39 11.21
C ILE A 276 4.94 1.25 10.49
N ALA A 277 5.35 1.48 9.24
CA ALA A 277 6.00 0.49 8.41
C ALA A 277 7.42 0.12 8.88
N SER A 278 8.10 0.98 9.63
CA SER A 278 9.38 0.64 10.26
C SER A 278 9.27 -0.40 11.39
N GLY A 279 8.04 -0.64 11.88
CA GLY A 279 7.78 -1.43 13.07
C GLY A 279 7.99 -0.67 14.37
N PHE A 280 8.32 0.63 14.34
CA PHE A 280 8.44 1.43 15.56
C PHE A 280 7.09 1.54 16.30
N ILE A 281 6.00 1.80 15.56
CA ILE A 281 4.63 1.58 16.04
C ILE A 281 3.93 0.62 15.07
N PRO A 282 3.97 -0.70 15.32
CA PRO A 282 3.61 -1.69 14.33
C PRO A 282 2.12 -1.67 13.94
N PRO A 283 1.75 -2.12 12.72
CA PRO A 283 0.36 -2.17 12.28
C PRO A 283 -0.59 -2.94 13.21
N SER A 284 -0.09 -3.93 13.96
CA SER A 284 -0.89 -4.70 14.92
C SER A 284 -1.45 -3.88 16.09
N PHE A 285 -0.98 -2.64 16.27
CA PHE A 285 -1.51 -1.73 17.29
C PHE A 285 -2.68 -0.87 16.80
N GLU A 286 -2.99 -0.87 15.50
CA GLU A 286 -4.15 -0.18 14.94
C GLU A 286 -5.45 -0.67 15.61
N GLY A 287 -6.29 0.26 16.07
CA GLY A 287 -7.55 -0.08 16.74
C GLY A 287 -7.40 -0.67 18.15
N THR A 288 -6.19 -0.67 18.74
CA THR A 288 -5.99 -1.08 20.14
C THR A 288 -6.15 0.10 21.11
N ASN A 289 -6.60 -0.17 22.33
CA ASN A 289 -6.74 0.86 23.39
C ASN A 289 -5.44 1.11 24.17
N GLN A 290 -4.29 0.94 23.53
CA GLN A 290 -2.98 1.10 24.19
C GLN A 290 -2.55 2.57 24.18
N ALA A 291 -1.98 3.03 25.29
CA ALA A 291 -1.43 4.38 25.37
C ALA A 291 -0.10 4.46 24.62
N LEU A 292 0.04 5.43 23.72
CA LEU A 292 1.28 5.66 22.96
C LEU A 292 2.49 5.85 23.89
N GLY A 293 2.32 6.59 24.98
CA GLY A 293 3.39 6.79 25.98
C GLY A 293 3.87 5.49 26.63
N ALA A 294 3.02 4.47 26.81
CA ALA A 294 3.43 3.17 27.34
C ALA A 294 4.26 2.38 26.32
N ILE A 295 3.89 2.45 25.04
CA ILE A 295 4.67 1.87 23.94
C ILE A 295 6.05 2.54 23.86
N LEU A 296 6.09 3.87 23.88
CA LEU A 296 7.34 4.64 23.87
C LEU A 296 8.21 4.38 25.11
N ALA A 297 7.59 4.25 26.29
CA ALA A 297 8.30 3.88 27.51
C ALA A 297 9.03 2.55 27.37
N ARG A 298 8.42 1.61 26.64
CA ARG A 298 8.96 0.28 26.41
C ARG A 298 10.03 0.28 25.31
N ILE A 299 9.95 1.12 24.28
CA ILE A 299 10.92 1.17 23.16
C ILE A 299 12.11 2.09 23.44
N VAL A 300 11.84 3.30 23.92
CA VAL A 300 12.81 4.39 24.11
C VAL A 300 13.23 4.48 25.57
N GLY A 301 12.24 4.55 26.47
CA GLY A 301 12.40 4.60 27.92
C GLY A 301 11.35 5.50 28.59
N PRO A 302 11.14 5.38 29.92
CA PRO A 302 10.02 6.02 30.61
C PRO A 302 9.97 7.54 30.41
N GLY A 303 8.82 8.06 29.98
CA GLY A 303 8.61 9.49 29.75
C GLY A 303 9.35 10.05 28.52
N MET A 304 9.98 9.20 27.72
CA MET A 304 10.71 9.59 26.52
C MET A 304 9.94 9.26 25.25
N GLY A 305 10.34 9.92 24.17
CA GLY A 305 9.75 9.79 22.86
C GLY A 305 10.78 10.05 21.79
N ILE A 306 10.33 10.40 20.59
CA ILE A 306 11.20 10.59 19.44
C ILE A 306 10.75 11.75 18.57
N GLU A 307 11.70 12.31 17.84
CA GLU A 307 11.42 13.21 16.73
C GLU A 307 12.00 12.64 15.44
N LEU A 308 11.15 12.59 14.42
CA LEU A 308 11.53 12.36 13.04
C LEU A 308 11.43 13.68 12.28
N VAL A 309 12.53 14.11 11.67
CA VAL A 309 12.57 15.25 10.75
C VAL A 309 12.91 14.74 9.36
N THR A 310 12.14 15.11 8.35
CA THR A 310 12.42 14.78 6.95
C THR A 310 12.67 16.04 6.13
N LYS A 311 13.54 15.92 5.14
CA LYS A 311 13.85 16.98 4.19
C LYS A 311 14.02 16.39 2.80
N VAL A 312 13.31 16.97 1.84
CA VAL A 312 13.46 16.68 0.41
C VAL A 312 13.90 17.97 -0.29
N ASN A 313 15.06 17.93 -0.96
CA ASN A 313 15.68 19.11 -1.56
C ASN A 313 15.06 19.45 -2.93
N ASP A 314 14.23 20.51 -2.99
CA ASP A 314 13.83 21.21 -4.24
C ASP A 314 13.28 20.32 -5.38
N ILE A 315 12.68 19.18 -5.06
CA ILE A 315 12.06 18.30 -6.07
C ILE A 315 10.57 18.61 -6.18
N PRO A 316 10.07 19.08 -7.33
CA PRO A 316 8.64 19.31 -7.52
C PRO A 316 7.87 17.98 -7.54
N LYS A 317 6.62 18.01 -7.05
CA LYS A 317 5.69 16.89 -7.22
C LYS A 317 5.55 16.54 -8.70
N GLY A 318 5.51 15.25 -9.01
CA GLY A 318 5.41 14.77 -10.40
C GLY A 318 6.74 14.69 -11.16
N SER A 319 7.88 14.84 -10.47
CA SER A 319 9.23 14.70 -11.05
C SER A 319 9.55 13.31 -11.61
N ARG A 320 8.72 12.28 -11.32
CA ARG A 320 8.93 10.87 -11.68
C ARG A 320 10.23 10.27 -11.09
N LEU A 321 10.73 10.87 -10.01
CA LEU A 321 11.93 10.46 -9.28
C LEU A 321 11.64 9.56 -8.07
N ALA A 322 10.43 9.01 -7.95
CA ALA A 322 10.04 8.11 -6.85
C ALA A 322 10.25 8.65 -5.43
N VAL A 323 10.20 9.98 -5.26
CA VAL A 323 10.55 10.66 -4.01
C VAL A 323 9.82 10.07 -2.80
N SER A 324 8.51 9.81 -2.91
CA SER A 324 7.70 9.31 -1.80
C SER A 324 8.17 7.95 -1.27
N THR A 325 8.39 6.97 -2.15
CA THR A 325 8.83 5.63 -1.77
C THR A 325 10.27 5.63 -1.27
N ASN A 326 11.15 6.46 -1.85
CA ASN A 326 12.51 6.61 -1.34
C ASN A 326 12.57 7.35 0.00
N LEU A 327 11.65 8.29 0.24
CA LEU A 327 11.49 8.91 1.56
C LEU A 327 10.97 7.90 2.59
N LEU A 328 9.98 7.08 2.26
CA LEU A 328 9.55 5.97 3.12
C LEU A 328 10.71 5.02 3.42
N ALA A 329 11.52 4.66 2.42
CA ALA A 329 12.70 3.85 2.63
C ALA A 329 13.71 4.53 3.56
N SER A 330 13.96 5.84 3.40
CA SER A 330 14.84 6.63 4.28
C SER A 330 14.35 6.61 5.74
N ILE A 331 13.04 6.82 5.95
CA ILE A 331 12.42 6.78 7.28
C ILE A 331 12.55 5.36 7.88
N VAL A 332 12.19 4.33 7.11
CA VAL A 332 12.30 2.94 7.57
C VAL A 332 13.74 2.58 7.94
N SER A 333 14.72 2.97 7.12
CA SER A 333 16.15 2.76 7.39
C SER A 333 16.60 3.43 8.68
N VAL A 334 16.28 4.71 8.88
CA VAL A 334 16.72 5.43 10.09
C VAL A 334 16.11 4.82 11.35
N PHE A 335 14.84 4.39 11.31
CA PHE A 335 14.22 3.67 12.43
C PHE A 335 14.82 2.29 12.65
N MET A 336 15.05 1.52 11.59
CA MET A 336 15.66 0.19 11.70
C MET A 336 17.04 0.26 12.34
N ARG A 337 17.86 1.25 11.94
CA ARG A 337 19.16 1.53 12.55
C ARG A 337 19.02 1.92 14.01
N ALA A 338 18.16 2.90 14.30
CA ALA A 338 17.96 3.39 15.65
C ALA A 338 17.44 2.31 16.61
N THR A 339 16.79 1.26 16.10
CA THR A 339 16.15 0.22 16.91
C THR A 339 16.84 -1.14 16.88
N GLY A 340 18.07 -1.20 16.34
CA GLY A 340 18.87 -2.44 16.28
C GLY A 340 18.32 -3.51 15.33
N GLN A 341 17.47 -3.11 14.37
CA GLN A 341 16.98 -4.01 13.32
C GLN A 341 17.99 -4.17 12.17
N THR A 342 18.99 -3.29 12.07
CA THR A 342 20.18 -3.45 11.22
C THR A 342 21.36 -3.93 12.03
N ALA A 343 22.34 -4.54 11.36
CA ALA A 343 23.57 -5.02 11.99
C ALA A 343 24.53 -3.90 12.39
N THR A 344 24.45 -2.72 11.76
CA THR A 344 25.27 -1.55 12.07
C THR A 344 24.40 -0.30 12.19
N LEU A 345 24.78 0.60 13.10
CA LEU A 345 24.13 1.90 13.26
C LEU A 345 24.32 2.76 12.01
N GLU A 346 25.54 2.81 11.48
CA GLU A 346 25.93 3.63 10.32
C GLU A 346 26.44 2.76 9.15
N GLY A 347 26.68 3.41 8.01
CA GLY A 347 27.22 2.77 6.80
C GLY A 347 26.17 2.15 5.89
N ALA A 348 26.60 1.44 4.85
CA ALA A 348 25.68 0.89 3.86
C ALA A 348 24.85 -0.29 4.40
N LEU A 349 23.57 -0.34 4.03
CA LEU A 349 22.69 -1.48 4.35
C LEU A 349 23.16 -2.75 3.63
N ARG A 350 23.13 -3.86 4.36
CA ARG A 350 23.34 -5.21 3.81
C ARG A 350 22.16 -5.61 2.92
N GLU A 351 22.39 -6.56 2.03
CA GLU A 351 21.36 -7.00 1.08
C GLU A 351 20.05 -7.46 1.75
N PRO A 352 20.06 -8.26 2.83
CA PRO A 352 18.82 -8.62 3.52
C PRO A 352 18.09 -7.42 4.15
N GLU A 353 18.85 -6.43 4.63
CA GLU A 353 18.31 -5.21 5.24
C GLU A 353 17.67 -4.33 4.16
N ARG A 354 18.28 -4.20 2.98
CA ARG A 354 17.70 -3.49 1.83
C ARG A 354 16.37 -4.09 1.39
N ARG A 355 16.28 -5.42 1.30
CA ARG A 355 15.03 -6.12 0.98
C ARG A 355 13.94 -5.85 2.03
N LEU A 356 14.32 -5.82 3.31
CA LEU A 356 13.39 -5.52 4.40
C LEU A 356 12.90 -4.06 4.35
N VAL A 357 13.81 -3.11 4.11
CA VAL A 357 13.49 -1.69 3.91
C VAL A 357 12.56 -1.51 2.73
N ALA A 358 12.86 -2.12 1.58
CA ALA A 358 12.01 -2.06 0.39
C ALA A 358 10.60 -2.62 0.65
N SER A 359 10.50 -3.80 1.27
CA SER A 359 9.23 -4.42 1.63
C SER A 359 8.39 -3.54 2.56
N ARG A 360 9.02 -2.86 3.52
CA ARG A 360 8.35 -1.95 4.45
C ARG A 360 8.01 -0.61 3.82
N ALA A 361 8.86 -0.07 2.94
CA ALA A 361 8.52 1.13 2.19
C ALA A 361 7.26 0.91 1.33
N ILE A 362 7.16 -0.25 0.67
CA ILE A 362 5.95 -0.68 -0.04
C ILE A 362 4.76 -0.72 0.93
N LEU A 363 4.89 -1.35 2.10
CA LEU A 363 3.82 -1.34 3.10
C LEU A 363 3.35 0.08 3.45
N GLY A 364 4.28 0.98 3.75
CA GLY A 364 3.96 2.37 4.10
C GLY A 364 3.21 3.08 2.96
N GLU A 365 3.58 2.82 1.72
CA GLU A 365 2.94 3.40 0.55
C GLU A 365 1.47 2.96 0.40
N TRP A 366 1.21 1.67 0.62
CA TRP A 366 -0.14 1.11 0.58
C TRP A 366 -0.98 1.49 1.80
N LEU A 367 -0.36 1.70 2.98
CA LEU A 367 -1.03 2.25 4.16
C LEU A 367 -1.46 3.71 3.94
N GLY A 368 -0.61 4.52 3.29
CA GLY A 368 -0.90 5.90 2.93
C GLY A 368 -1.87 6.07 1.75
N GLY A 369 -2.24 4.98 1.07
CA GLY A 369 -3.26 4.96 0.02
C GLY A 369 -2.80 5.43 -1.37
N SER A 370 -1.50 5.59 -1.63
CA SER A 370 -1.02 6.00 -2.97
C SER A 370 -0.87 4.83 -3.94
N GLY A 371 -0.48 3.64 -3.46
CA GLY A 371 -0.41 2.40 -4.25
C GLY A 371 0.43 2.51 -5.53
N GLY A 372 1.69 2.93 -5.43
CA GLY A 372 2.60 3.13 -6.57
C GLY A 372 3.28 1.87 -7.09
N GLY A 373 4.24 2.08 -8.00
CA GLY A 373 4.94 1.01 -8.71
C GLY A 373 6.03 0.35 -7.86
N TRP A 374 6.22 -0.96 -8.03
CA TRP A 374 7.21 -1.71 -7.23
C TRP A 374 8.66 -1.25 -7.51
N GLN A 375 8.92 -0.65 -8.67
CA GLN A 375 10.26 -0.20 -9.05
C GLN A 375 10.81 0.93 -8.17
N ASP A 376 9.93 1.71 -7.54
CA ASP A 376 10.28 2.90 -6.78
C ASP A 376 11.15 2.57 -5.55
N SER A 377 10.95 1.38 -5.00
CA SER A 377 11.83 0.78 -3.99
C SER A 377 13.25 0.51 -4.48
N GLY A 378 13.48 0.50 -5.80
CA GLY A 378 14.79 0.30 -6.43
C GLY A 378 15.84 1.33 -6.02
N GLY A 379 15.44 2.54 -5.60
CA GLY A 379 16.38 3.54 -5.09
C GLY A 379 17.13 3.13 -3.80
N VAL A 380 16.68 2.07 -3.12
CA VAL A 380 17.38 1.47 -1.97
C VAL A 380 18.69 0.78 -2.39
N TRP A 381 18.80 0.32 -3.64
CA TRP A 381 20.02 -0.28 -4.17
C TRP A 381 20.85 0.78 -4.90
N PRO A 382 22.19 0.79 -4.73
CA PRO A 382 23.04 1.75 -5.43
C PRO A 382 23.15 1.42 -6.93
N GLY A 383 23.48 2.44 -7.73
CA GLY A 383 23.85 2.28 -9.14
C GLY A 383 22.67 1.92 -10.06
N LEU A 384 22.99 1.20 -11.13
CA LEU A 384 22.06 0.76 -12.18
C LEU A 384 21.51 -0.63 -11.86
N LYS A 385 20.17 -0.78 -11.96
CA LYS A 385 19.45 -2.00 -11.61
C LYS A 385 18.55 -2.40 -12.76
N VAL A 386 18.65 -3.68 -13.13
CA VAL A 386 17.61 -4.37 -13.89
C VAL A 386 16.76 -5.10 -12.86
N ILE A 387 15.47 -4.79 -12.80
CA ILE A 387 14.54 -5.45 -11.89
C ILE A 387 13.48 -6.12 -12.75
N GLU A 388 13.25 -7.40 -12.49
CA GLU A 388 12.41 -8.29 -13.28
C GLU A 388 11.42 -9.00 -12.36
N GLY A 389 10.20 -9.22 -12.85
CA GLY A 389 9.25 -10.13 -12.24
C GLY A 389 9.78 -11.56 -12.28
N ALA A 390 9.34 -12.36 -11.32
CA ALA A 390 9.68 -13.77 -11.23
C ALA A 390 8.40 -14.59 -11.14
N VAL A 391 8.41 -15.80 -11.67
CA VAL A 391 7.31 -16.74 -11.45
C VAL A 391 7.35 -17.22 -10.01
N ALA A 392 6.21 -17.16 -9.32
CA ALA A 392 6.10 -17.57 -7.92
C ALA A 392 6.44 -19.07 -7.76
N THR A 393 7.29 -19.38 -6.78
CA THR A 393 7.71 -20.75 -6.43
C THR A 393 7.18 -21.14 -5.05
N GLU A 394 7.22 -22.40 -4.66
CA GLU A 394 6.67 -22.92 -3.38
C GLU A 394 7.11 -22.16 -2.11
N ASN A 395 8.25 -21.46 -2.16
CA ASN A 395 8.76 -20.68 -1.03
C ASN A 395 8.24 -19.23 -0.99
N ASP A 396 7.54 -18.79 -2.04
CA ASP A 396 7.06 -17.43 -2.19
C ASP A 396 5.63 -17.28 -1.64
N PRO A 397 5.31 -16.14 -1.01
CA PRO A 397 3.96 -15.87 -0.50
C PRO A 397 2.86 -15.94 -1.57
N GLU A 398 3.23 -15.73 -2.83
CA GLU A 398 2.32 -15.67 -3.99
C GLU A 398 2.02 -17.05 -4.59
N TYR A 399 2.73 -18.11 -4.18
CA TYR A 399 2.54 -19.44 -4.74
C TYR A 399 1.11 -19.97 -4.58
N GLY A 400 0.48 -20.32 -5.70
CA GLY A 400 -0.91 -20.76 -5.73
C GLY A 400 -1.94 -19.65 -5.57
N ILE A 401 -1.51 -18.39 -5.41
CA ILE A 401 -2.39 -17.20 -5.29
C ILE A 401 -2.35 -16.37 -6.57
N SER A 402 -1.15 -16.14 -7.11
CA SER A 402 -0.90 -15.41 -8.34
C SER A 402 0.26 -16.05 -9.13
N LYS A 403 0.59 -15.53 -10.32
CA LYS A 403 1.66 -16.08 -11.14
C LYS A 403 3.05 -15.62 -10.70
N GLY A 404 3.19 -14.47 -10.03
CA GLY A 404 4.49 -13.84 -9.73
C GLY A 404 4.53 -12.95 -8.50
#